data_AF-A0A496UZ16-F1
#
_entry.id   AF-A0A496UZ16-F1
#
_cell.length_a   1.000
_cell.length_b   1.000
_cell.length_c   1.000
_cell.angle_alpha   90.00
_cell.angle_beta   90.00
_cell.angle_gamma   90.00
#
_symmetry.space_group_name_H-M   'P 1'
#
loop_
_entity.id
_entity.type
_entity.pdbx_description
1 polymer ?
#
loop_
_entity_poly.entity_id
_entity_poly.type
_entity_poly.pdbx_seq_one_letter_code
_entity_poly.pdbx_strand_id
1 'polypeptide(L)'
;MLQAIEAVIETNGIVRLKEFVYPVRPVRAVITLLEPLVAEPVIDNGNVSRVLALLNSSAFKNAQAGNPVSMEAVIQANRTAWGD
;
A
#
# COMPACT_ATOMS: atom_id res chain seq x y z
N MET A 1 -22.27 -22.41 -20.91
CA MET A 1 -22.61 -22.59 -19.49
C MET A 1 -21.33 -22.47 -18.68
N LEU A 2 -21.31 -21.61 -17.67
CA LEU A 2 -20.15 -21.47 -16.78
C LEU A 2 -20.23 -22.56 -15.72
N GLN A 3 -19.11 -23.23 -15.45
CA GLN A 3 -18.99 -24.25 -14.41
C GLN A 3 -17.99 -23.72 -13.37
N ALA A 4 -18.36 -23.80 -12.10
CA ALA A 4 -17.45 -23.56 -10.99
C ALA A 4 -16.69 -24.85 -10.68
N ILE A 5 -15.37 -24.75 -10.55
CA ILE A 5 -14.49 -25.87 -10.18
C ILE A 5 -13.79 -25.46 -8.90
N GLU A 6 -13.82 -26.33 -7.89
CA GLU A 6 -13.09 -26.06 -6.65
C GLU A 6 -11.59 -26.32 -6.79
N ALA A 7 -10.79 -25.42 -6.26
CA ALA A 7 -9.34 -25.53 -6.24
C ALA A 7 -8.77 -24.95 -4.94
N VAL A 8 -7.54 -25.33 -4.61
CA VAL A 8 -6.73 -24.73 -3.55
C VAL A 8 -5.56 -24.03 -4.19
N ILE A 9 -5.29 -22.80 -3.77
CA ILE A 9 -4.07 -22.06 -4.13
C ILE A 9 -3.09 -22.26 -2.97
N GLU A 10 -2.00 -22.96 -3.24
CA GLU A 10 -0.93 -23.18 -2.26
C GLU A 10 -0.09 -21.91 -2.07
N THR A 11 0.67 -21.83 -0.97
CA THR A 11 1.51 -20.66 -0.64
C THR A 11 2.64 -20.42 -1.64
N ASN A 12 3.00 -21.42 -2.43
CA ASN A 12 3.93 -21.33 -3.56
C ASN A 12 3.27 -20.82 -4.86
N GLY A 13 1.98 -20.48 -4.83
CA GLY A 13 1.21 -20.01 -5.98
C GLY A 13 0.68 -21.12 -6.89
N ILE A 14 0.91 -22.40 -6.58
CA ILE A 14 0.40 -23.52 -7.37
C ILE A 14 -1.11 -23.67 -7.11
N VAL A 15 -1.88 -23.74 -8.19
CA VAL A 15 -3.32 -24.02 -8.15
C VAL A 15 -3.55 -25.50 -8.33
N ARG A 16 -4.15 -26.15 -7.33
CA ARG A 16 -4.51 -27.58 -7.38
C ARG A 16 -6.02 -27.75 -7.38
N LEU A 17 -6.55 -28.34 -8.44
CA LEU A 17 -7.97 -28.66 -8.53
C LEU A 17 -8.33 -29.76 -7.52
N LYS A 18 -9.51 -29.65 -6.90
CA LYS A 18 -10.02 -30.69 -5.99
C LYS A 18 -10.67 -31.85 -6.75
N GLU A 19 -11.06 -31.62 -7.99
CA GLU A 19 -11.70 -32.59 -8.88
C GLU A 19 -10.98 -32.65 -10.23
N PHE A 20 -11.07 -33.79 -10.91
CA PHE A 20 -10.49 -33.94 -12.23
C PHE A 20 -11.38 -33.30 -13.29
N VAL A 21 -10.76 -32.52 -14.17
CA VAL A 21 -11.45 -31.84 -15.27
C VAL A 21 -10.85 -32.31 -16.59
N TYR A 22 -11.71 -32.86 -17.46
CA TYR A 22 -11.31 -33.42 -18.76
C TYR A 22 -12.00 -32.67 -19.89
N PRO A 23 -11.51 -31.48 -20.29
CA PRO A 23 -12.12 -30.73 -21.35
C PRO A 23 -11.81 -31.42 -22.70
N VAL A 24 -12.83 -31.57 -23.56
CA VAL A 24 -12.69 -32.23 -24.88
C VAL A 24 -11.86 -31.39 -25.87
N ARG A 25 -11.58 -30.13 -25.53
CA ARG A 25 -10.76 -29.17 -26.28
C ARG A 25 -10.14 -28.17 -25.31
N PRO A 26 -9.10 -27.41 -25.70
CA PRO A 26 -8.59 -26.33 -24.86
C PRO A 26 -9.68 -25.33 -24.47
N VAL A 27 -9.76 -25.00 -23.19
CA VAL A 27 -10.73 -24.04 -22.64
C VAL A 27 -10.01 -22.99 -21.82
N ARG A 28 -10.51 -21.76 -21.86
CA ARG A 28 -10.04 -20.68 -20.98
C ARG A 28 -10.75 -20.81 -19.63
N ALA A 29 -9.99 -20.71 -18.54
CA ALA A 29 -10.51 -20.66 -17.18
C ALA A 29 -10.23 -19.28 -16.57
N VAL A 30 -11.16 -18.81 -15.73
CA VAL A 30 -10.99 -17.63 -14.89
C VAL A 30 -11.08 -18.10 -13.45
N ILE A 31 -10.15 -17.67 -12.61
CA ILE A 31 -10.11 -18.05 -11.19
C ILE A 31 -10.75 -16.91 -10.40
N THR A 32 -11.75 -17.26 -9.58
CA THR A 32 -12.33 -16.35 -8.59
C THR A 32 -11.90 -16.82 -7.22
N LEU A 33 -11.32 -15.91 -6.45
CA LEU A 33 -10.89 -16.18 -5.09
C LEU A 33 -12.07 -16.07 -4.14
N LEU A 34 -12.29 -17.09 -3.31
CA LEU A 34 -13.33 -17.05 -2.28
C LEU A 34 -12.89 -16.23 -1.07
N GLU A 35 -11.59 -16.07 -0.88
CA GLU A 35 -10.96 -15.30 0.19
C GLU A 35 -9.86 -14.42 -0.41
N PRO A 36 -9.63 -13.21 0.14
CA PRO A 36 -8.58 -12.34 -0.36
C PRO A 36 -7.20 -12.95 -0.04
N LEU A 37 -6.28 -12.91 -1.02
CA LEU A 37 -4.89 -13.38 -0.86
C LEU A 37 -4.10 -12.60 0.20
N VAL A 38 -4.56 -11.40 0.54
CA VAL A 38 -3.99 -10.53 1.56
C VAL A 38 -5.13 -10.09 2.48
N ALA A 39 -4.94 -10.21 3.79
CA ALA A 39 -5.91 -9.75 4.78
C ALA A 39 -6.02 -8.22 4.72
N GLU A 40 -7.05 -7.72 4.03
CA GLU A 40 -7.28 -6.31 3.72
C GLU A 40 -6.09 -5.65 2.98
N PRO A 41 -6.32 -4.59 2.19
CA PRO A 41 -5.19 -3.75 1.83
C PRO A 41 -4.55 -3.29 3.15
N VAL A 42 -3.26 -3.53 3.33
CA VAL A 42 -2.47 -2.65 4.16
C VAL A 42 -2.76 -1.28 3.59
N ILE A 43 -3.61 -0.50 4.27
CA ILE A 43 -3.77 0.91 3.96
C ILE A 43 -2.34 1.40 4.02
N ASP A 44 -1.80 1.76 2.86
CA ASP A 44 -0.54 2.45 2.81
C ASP A 44 -0.81 3.74 3.57
N ASN A 45 -0.49 3.75 4.87
CA ASN A 45 -0.52 4.93 5.71
C ASN A 45 0.63 5.88 5.31
N GLY A 46 0.97 5.85 4.02
CA GLY A 46 1.90 6.69 3.32
C GLY A 46 1.73 8.11 3.79
N ASN A 47 2.88 8.67 4.15
CA ASN A 47 3.07 10.00 4.70
C ASN A 47 2.48 10.22 6.11
N VAL A 48 1.20 9.91 6.38
CA VAL A 48 0.54 10.29 7.65
C VAL A 48 1.16 9.57 8.85
N SER A 49 1.33 8.25 8.81
CA SER A 49 1.94 7.53 9.94
C SER A 49 3.40 7.90 10.15
N ARG A 50 4.13 8.24 9.08
CA ARG A 50 5.52 8.68 9.16
C ARG A 50 5.64 10.09 9.74
N VAL A 51 4.73 11.01 9.36
CA VAL A 51 4.64 12.35 9.93
C VAL A 51 4.25 12.27 11.42
N LEU A 52 3.25 11.45 11.77
CA LEU A 52 2.88 11.25 13.17
C LEU A 52 4.01 10.63 14.00
N ALA A 53 4.77 9.68 13.43
CA ALA A 53 5.95 9.12 14.08
C ALA A 53 7.06 10.18 14.27
N LEU A 54 7.29 11.02 13.26
CA LEU A 54 8.25 12.13 13.34
C LEU A 54 7.84 13.13 14.42
N LEU A 55 6.59 13.58 14.44
CA LEU A 55 6.06 14.53 15.44
C LEU A 55 6.11 13.95 16.86
N ASN A 56 5.98 12.63 17.02
CA ASN A 56 6.09 11.97 18.31
C ASN A 56 7.53 11.64 18.74
N SER A 57 8.50 11.76 17.84
CA SER A 57 9.90 11.41 18.09
C SER A 57 10.55 12.32 19.14
N SER A 58 11.52 11.78 19.86
CA SER A 58 12.34 12.56 20.80
C SER A 58 13.13 13.67 20.08
N ALA A 59 13.58 13.41 18.85
CA ALA A 59 14.27 14.39 18.03
C ALA A 59 13.42 15.64 17.79
N PHE A 60 12.13 15.47 17.46
CA PHE A 60 11.21 16.59 17.27
C PHE A 60 10.81 17.25 18.60
N LYS A 61 10.49 16.47 19.64
CA LYS A 61 10.10 17.00 20.95
C LYS A 61 11.20 17.80 21.65
N ASN A 62 12.46 17.41 21.44
CA ASN A 62 13.62 18.06 22.02
C ASN A 62 14.26 19.09 21.07
N ALA A 63 13.68 19.29 19.88
CA ALA A 63 14.15 20.32 18.97
C ALA A 63 13.98 21.68 19.63
N GLN A 64 15.03 22.49 19.61
CA GLN A 64 14.94 23.86 20.10
C GLN A 64 13.97 24.64 19.22
N ALA A 65 13.06 25.38 19.84
CA ALA A 65 12.18 26.29 19.11
C ALA A 65 13.05 27.27 18.30
N GLY A 66 12.80 27.35 16.99
CA GLY A 66 13.48 28.29 16.13
C GLY A 66 13.14 29.73 16.51
N ASN A 67 14.02 30.68 16.16
CA ASN A 67 13.72 32.10 16.33
C ASN A 67 12.67 32.51 15.28
N PRO A 68 11.48 33.00 15.69
CA PRO A 68 10.38 33.31 14.78
C PRO A 68 10.77 34.30 13.67
N VAL A 69 11.61 35.30 14.01
CA VAL A 69 12.06 36.33 13.05
C VAL A 69 12.96 35.72 11.98
N SER A 70 13.88 34.84 12.37
CA SER A 70 14.74 34.14 11.41
C SER A 70 13.96 33.15 10.54
N MET A 71 12.93 32.50 11.09
CA MET A 71 12.11 31.56 10.35
C MET A 71 11.27 32.27 9.29
N GLU A 72 10.66 33.41 9.63
CA GLU A 72 9.89 34.20 8.65
C GLU A 72 10.78 34.73 7.53
N ALA A 73 12.02 35.16 7.84
CA ALA A 73 12.98 35.58 6.83
C ALA A 73 13.32 34.46 5.84
N VAL A 74 13.51 33.23 6.32
CA VAL A 74 13.74 32.04 5.47
C VAL A 74 12.50 31.70 4.64
N ILE A 75 11.30 31.74 5.23
CA ILE A 75 10.04 31.49 4.52
C ILE A 75 9.85 32.50 3.39
N GLN A 76 10.10 33.78 3.67
CA GLN A 76 9.96 34.84 2.67
C GLN A 76 11.00 34.71 1.56
N ALA A 77 12.25 34.38 1.88
CA ALA A 77 13.28 34.10 0.89
C ALA A 77 12.90 32.94 -0.04
N ASN A 78 12.33 31.86 0.51
CA ASN A 78 11.84 30.72 -0.29
C ASN A 78 10.65 31.10 -1.18
N ARG A 79 9.72 31.94 -0.71
CA ARG A 79 8.61 32.46 -1.53
C ARG A 79 9.12 33.29 -2.70
N THR A 80 10.09 34.17 -2.47
CA THR A 80 10.72 34.97 -3.53
C THR A 80 11.51 34.11 -4.50
N ALA A 81 12.20 33.06 -4.01
CA ALA A 81 12.92 32.11 -4.86
C ALA A 81 12.01 31.27 -5.77
N TRP A 82 10.72 31.16 -5.45
CA TRP A 82 9.71 30.50 -6.30
C TRP A 82 8.95 31.48 -7.20
N GLY A 83 9.33 32.76 -7.23
CA GLY A 83 8.62 33.84 -7.90
C GLY A 83 9.51 34.86 -8.59
N ASP A 84 10.40 34.38 -9.47
CA ASP A 84 10.42 34.75 -10.90
C ASP A 84 10.06 33.49 -11.72
#